data_AF-A0A7S2BYH5-F1
#
_entry.id   AF-A0A7S2BYH5-F1
#
_cell.length_a   1.000
_cell.length_b   1.000
_cell.length_c   1.000
_cell.angle_alpha   90.00
_cell.angle_beta   90.00
_cell.angle_gamma   90.00
#
_symmetry.space_group_name_H-M   'P 1'
#
loop_
_entity.id
_entity.type
_entity.pdbx_description
1 polymer ?
#
loop_
_entity_poly.entity_id
_entity_poly.type
_entity_poly.pdbx_seq_one_letter_code
_entity_poly.pdbx_strand_id
1 'polypeptide(L)'
;KNGKYKAGGERRSKYRLKTGQEYAKDTGTEVPVSKKYFKHRLLQDIIHSFPFKRGLSVEDLAEEKKQRRCFIHFLQSILRFLPHERLTPYQALAHPLLRGESLPETGKWVPPHDEKTADRAMRLLNHREKTPPPPPQA
;
A
#
# COMPACT_ATOMS: atom_id res chain seq x y z
N LYS A 1 46.57 -17.29 -16.63
CA LYS A 1 46.53 -16.03 -15.85
C LYS A 1 45.13 -15.43 -16.08
N ASN A 2 44.17 -15.75 -15.20
CA ASN A 2 43.67 -14.88 -14.10
C ASN A 2 42.98 -13.63 -14.68
N GLY A 3 41.71 -13.31 -14.40
CA GLY A 3 40.95 -13.60 -13.20
C GLY A 3 39.45 -13.75 -13.46
N LYS A 4 38.89 -14.67 -12.66
CA LYS A 4 37.46 -14.84 -12.40
C LYS A 4 37.02 -13.68 -11.51
N TYR A 5 35.97 -12.98 -11.92
CA TYR A 5 35.01 -12.42 -10.97
C TYR A 5 33.63 -12.83 -11.46
N LYS A 6 33.11 -13.91 -10.89
CA LYS A 6 31.68 -14.22 -10.98
C LYS A 6 30.96 -13.17 -10.16
N ALA A 7 30.32 -12.20 -10.83
CA ALA A 7 29.28 -11.42 -10.19
C ALA A 7 28.20 -12.41 -9.74
N GLY A 8 28.01 -12.54 -8.43
CA GLY A 8 27.01 -13.43 -7.84
C GLY A 8 25.66 -13.16 -8.48
N GLY A 9 25.12 -14.18 -9.15
CA GLY A 9 23.77 -14.12 -9.70
C GLY A 9 22.78 -14.04 -8.54
N GLU A 10 22.36 -12.83 -8.19
CA GLU A 10 21.11 -12.66 -7.47
C GLU A 10 20.01 -13.25 -8.34
N ARG A 11 19.60 -14.48 -8.04
CA ARG A 11 18.33 -15.02 -8.54
C ARG A 11 17.23 -14.11 -7.99
N ARG A 12 16.84 -13.10 -8.75
CA ARG A 12 15.54 -12.44 -8.59
C ARG A 12 14.50 -13.51 -8.84
N SER A 13 14.07 -14.18 -7.78
CA SER A 13 12.92 -15.07 -7.79
C SER A 13 11.75 -14.31 -8.42
N LYS A 14 11.34 -14.72 -9.61
CA LYS A 14 10.20 -14.13 -10.34
C LYS A 14 8.93 -14.64 -9.69
N TYR A 15 8.50 -13.99 -8.62
CA TYR A 15 7.21 -14.29 -8.00
C TYR A 15 6.08 -13.71 -8.85
N ARG A 16 5.06 -14.52 -9.13
CA ARG A 16 3.80 -14.12 -9.73
C ARG A 16 2.67 -14.69 -8.89
N LEU A 17 1.59 -13.92 -8.72
CA LEU A 17 0.34 -14.44 -8.15
C LEU A 17 -0.22 -15.54 -9.06
N LYS A 18 -0.57 -16.69 -8.48
CA LYS A 18 -1.26 -17.76 -9.20
C LYS A 18 -2.60 -17.26 -9.75
N THR A 19 -3.01 -17.77 -10.91
CA THR A 19 -4.38 -17.58 -11.40
C THR A 19 -5.34 -18.36 -10.51
N GLY A 20 -6.63 -18.04 -10.58
CA GLY A 20 -7.65 -18.81 -9.86
C GLY A 20 -7.62 -20.30 -10.23
N GLN A 21 -7.44 -20.62 -11.52
CA GLN A 21 -7.37 -21.99 -12.01
C GLN A 21 -6.15 -22.76 -11.48
N GLU A 22 -4.97 -22.11 -11.47
CA GLU A 22 -3.75 -22.69 -10.89
C GLU A 22 -3.95 -23.01 -9.40
N TYR A 23 -4.56 -22.09 -8.64
CA TYR A 23 -4.85 -22.29 -7.22
C TYR A 23 -5.85 -23.43 -6.97
N ALA A 24 -6.93 -23.49 -7.76
CA ALA A 24 -7.96 -24.52 -7.63
C ALA A 24 -7.43 -25.92 -7.92
N LYS A 25 -6.56 -26.06 -8.94
CA LYS A 25 -5.90 -27.32 -9.27
C LYS A 25 -5.03 -27.83 -8.13
N ASP A 26 -4.27 -26.94 -7.48
CA ASP A 26 -3.32 -27.31 -6.43
C ASP A 26 -4.00 -27.61 -5.09
N THR A 27 -5.11 -26.95 -4.78
CA THR A 27 -5.78 -27.03 -3.47
C THR A 27 -7.10 -27.81 -3.48
N GLY A 28 -7.57 -28.25 -4.66
CA GLY A 28 -8.87 -28.91 -4.83
C GLY A 28 -10.06 -28.03 -4.43
N THR A 29 -9.86 -26.72 -4.30
CA THR A 29 -10.88 -25.76 -3.85
C THR A 29 -11.39 -24.95 -5.04
N GLU A 30 -12.70 -24.83 -5.19
CA GLU A 30 -13.29 -23.95 -6.21
C GLU A 30 -13.01 -22.48 -5.91
N VAL A 31 -12.72 -21.69 -6.95
CA VAL A 31 -12.44 -20.26 -6.80
C VAL A 31 -13.76 -19.53 -6.50
N PRO A 32 -13.90 -18.87 -5.34
CA PRO A 32 -15.10 -18.12 -5.05
C PRO A 32 -15.22 -16.92 -6.00
N VAL A 33 -16.42 -16.73 -6.55
CA VAL A 33 -16.73 -15.54 -7.36
C VAL A 33 -16.76 -14.32 -6.44
N SER A 34 -15.74 -13.47 -6.53
CA SER A 34 -15.70 -12.23 -5.74
C SER A 34 -16.76 -11.24 -6.22
N LYS A 35 -17.52 -10.66 -5.28
CA LYS A 35 -18.44 -9.55 -5.59
C LYS A 35 -17.66 -8.33 -6.08
N LYS A 36 -18.06 -7.79 -7.23
CA LYS A 36 -17.48 -6.57 -7.79
C LYS A 36 -18.21 -5.34 -7.23
N TYR A 37 -17.68 -4.78 -6.14
CA TYR A 37 -18.24 -3.59 -5.48
C TYR A 37 -17.95 -2.28 -6.23
N PHE A 38 -16.81 -2.22 -6.91
CA PHE A 38 -16.33 -0.99 -7.55
C PHE A 38 -16.13 -1.20 -9.05
N LYS A 39 -16.43 -0.14 -9.82
CA LYS A 39 -16.15 -0.11 -11.26
C LYS A 39 -14.65 0.06 -11.52
N HIS A 40 -14.00 0.90 -10.72
CA HIS A 40 -12.58 1.22 -10.83
C HIS A 40 -11.72 0.32 -9.95
N ARG A 41 -10.44 0.16 -10.33
CA ARG A 41 -9.46 -0.67 -9.61
C ARG A 41 -8.56 0.15 -8.68
N LEU A 42 -8.24 1.40 -9.04
CA LEU A 42 -7.38 2.25 -8.25
C LEU A 42 -8.20 2.99 -7.19
N LEU A 43 -7.67 3.06 -5.98
CA LEU A 43 -8.33 3.73 -4.86
C LEU A 43 -8.61 5.21 -5.14
N GLN A 44 -7.68 5.89 -5.81
CA GLN A 44 -7.83 7.29 -6.22
C GLN A 44 -9.02 7.47 -7.15
N ASP A 45 -9.14 6.60 -8.17
CA ASP A 45 -10.25 6.65 -9.13
C ASP A 45 -11.60 6.35 -8.45
N ILE A 46 -11.63 5.37 -7.53
CA ILE A 46 -12.84 5.05 -6.76
C ILE A 46 -13.32 6.30 -6.01
N ILE A 47 -12.42 7.01 -5.32
CA ILE A 47 -12.76 8.19 -4.51
C ILE A 47 -13.12 9.40 -5.39
N HIS A 48 -12.40 9.62 -6.49
CA HIS A 48 -12.70 10.73 -7.41
C HIS A 48 -14.02 10.52 -8.17
N SER A 49 -14.36 9.27 -8.51
CA SER A 49 -15.61 8.94 -9.22
C SER A 49 -16.87 9.04 -8.36
N PHE A 50 -16.72 9.17 -7.04
CA PHE A 50 -17.86 9.28 -6.15
C PHE A 50 -18.64 10.58 -6.41
N PRO A 51 -19.97 10.55 -6.59
CA PRO A 51 -20.74 11.72 -6.96
C PRO A 51 -20.64 12.82 -5.89
N PHE A 52 -20.52 14.06 -6.33
CA PHE A 52 -20.63 15.22 -5.44
C PHE A 52 -22.10 15.48 -5.07
N LYS A 53 -22.32 16.14 -3.93
CA LYS A 53 -23.64 16.62 -3.55
C LYS A 53 -24.15 17.63 -4.60
N ARG A 54 -25.45 17.58 -4.91
CA ARG A 54 -26.07 18.54 -5.85
C ARG A 54 -26.20 19.91 -5.20
N GLY A 55 -26.01 20.97 -5.99
CA GLY A 55 -26.18 22.36 -5.54
C GLY A 55 -25.03 22.94 -4.72
N LEU A 56 -23.83 22.33 -4.79
CA LEU A 56 -22.63 22.90 -4.15
C LEU A 56 -22.17 24.17 -4.88
N SER A 57 -21.69 25.14 -4.10
CA SER A 57 -20.96 26.29 -4.64
C SER A 57 -19.61 25.85 -5.22
N VAL A 58 -18.99 26.74 -6.01
CA VAL A 58 -17.63 26.49 -6.54
C VAL A 58 -16.62 26.34 -5.40
N GLU A 59 -16.79 27.10 -4.32
CA GLU A 59 -15.93 27.08 -3.13
C GLU A 59 -16.08 25.78 -2.35
N ASP A 60 -17.33 25.33 -2.10
CA ASP A 60 -17.58 24.06 -1.41
C ASP A 60 -17.06 22.87 -2.21
N LEU A 61 -17.18 22.93 -3.53
CA LEU A 61 -16.66 21.89 -4.42
C LEU A 61 -15.13 21.85 -4.41
N ALA A 62 -14.47 23.01 -4.29
CA ALA A 62 -13.03 23.09 -4.13
C ALA A 62 -12.59 22.52 -2.77
N GLU A 63 -13.33 22.82 -1.70
CA GLU A 63 -13.05 22.28 -0.36
C GLU A 63 -13.26 20.76 -0.30
N GLU A 64 -14.33 20.24 -0.89
CA GLU A 64 -14.54 18.79 -0.94
C GLU A 64 -13.45 18.09 -1.75
N LYS A 65 -12.93 18.70 -2.83
CA LYS A 65 -11.77 18.17 -3.55
C LYS A 65 -10.51 18.13 -2.68
N LYS A 66 -10.26 19.14 -1.85
CA LYS A 66 -9.15 19.14 -0.87
C LYS A 66 -9.32 18.04 0.17
N GLN A 67 -10.54 17.86 0.68
CA GLN A 67 -10.87 16.78 1.61
C GLN A 67 -10.64 15.40 0.99
N ARG A 68 -11.08 15.17 -0.25
CA ARG A 68 -10.83 13.92 -1.00
C ARG A 68 -9.32 13.68 -1.20
N ARG A 69 -8.54 14.71 -1.53
CA ARG A 69 -7.06 14.62 -1.61
C ARG A 69 -6.46 14.22 -0.26
N CYS A 70 -6.91 14.83 0.83
CA CYS A 70 -6.49 14.51 2.20
C CYS A 70 -6.81 13.06 2.57
N PHE A 71 -8.02 12.60 2.22
CA PHE A 71 -8.47 11.24 2.46
C PHE A 71 -7.65 10.21 1.67
N ILE A 72 -7.41 10.45 0.38
CA ILE A 72 -6.57 9.60 -0.45
C ILE A 72 -5.17 9.44 0.15
N HIS A 73 -4.54 10.55 0.53
CA HIS A 73 -3.21 10.52 1.12
C HIS A 73 -3.17 9.71 2.43
N PHE A 74 -4.18 9.89 3.29
CA PHE A 74 -4.30 9.11 4.51
C PHE A 74 -4.39 7.61 4.23
N LEU A 75 -5.28 7.20 3.31
CA LEU A 75 -5.43 5.81 2.94
C LEU A 75 -4.15 5.22 2.35
N GLN A 76 -3.46 5.96 1.48
CA GLN A 76 -2.17 5.55 0.91
C GLN A 76 -1.07 5.38 1.98
N SER A 77 -1.21 6.05 3.12
CA SER A 77 -0.26 5.99 4.22
C SER A 77 -0.57 4.84 5.20
N ILE A 78 -1.83 4.47 5.40
CA ILE A 78 -2.24 3.35 6.29
C ILE A 78 -2.36 2.00 5.56
N LEU A 79 -2.58 2.00 4.23
CA LEU A 79 -2.71 0.78 3.42
C LEU A 79 -1.38 0.36 2.78
N ARG A 80 -0.24 0.79 3.35
CA ARG A 80 1.09 0.37 2.90
C ARG A 80 1.29 -1.13 3.12
N PHE A 81 1.79 -1.79 2.06
CA PHE A 81 2.11 -3.21 2.09
C PHE A 81 3.20 -3.52 3.12
N LEU A 82 4.29 -2.74 3.09
CA LEU A 82 5.38 -2.87 4.04
C LEU A 82 4.99 -2.28 5.41
N PRO A 83 5.05 -3.05 6.51
CA PRO A 83 4.62 -2.59 7.83
C PRO A 83 5.38 -1.38 8.39
N HIS A 84 6.62 -1.17 7.97
CA HIS A 84 7.45 -0.05 8.43
C HIS A 84 7.19 1.25 7.65
N GLU A 85 6.61 1.18 6.45
CA GLU A 85 6.14 2.36 5.73
C GLU A 85 4.74 2.81 6.18
N ARG A 86 4.03 1.91 6.88
CA ARG A 86 2.66 2.12 7.32
C ARG A 86 2.60 3.02 8.55
N LEU A 87 1.71 4.01 8.52
CA LEU A 87 1.48 4.85 9.70
C LEU A 87 1.06 4.02 10.91
N THR A 88 1.58 4.41 12.07
CA THR A 88 1.11 3.92 13.36
C THR A 88 -0.16 4.66 13.79
N PRO A 89 -0.92 4.15 14.77
CA PRO A 89 -2.07 4.87 15.33
C PRO A 89 -1.71 6.27 15.85
N TYR A 90 -0.54 6.39 16.47
CA TYR A 90 -0.02 7.68 16.95
C TYR A 90 0.22 8.67 15.80
N GLN A 91 0.89 8.21 14.73
CA GLN A 91 1.11 9.04 13.55
C GLN A 91 -0.19 9.36 12.80
N ALA A 92 -1.13 8.42 12.75
CA ALA A 92 -2.42 8.59 12.11
C ALA A 92 -3.23 9.72 12.78
N LEU A 93 -3.22 9.80 14.11
CA LEU A 93 -3.88 10.89 14.87
C LEU A 93 -3.34 12.27 14.50
N ALA A 94 -2.06 12.38 14.13
CA ALA A 94 -1.44 13.63 13.71
C ALA A 94 -1.73 14.00 12.24
N HIS A 95 -2.35 13.12 11.46
CA HIS A 95 -2.62 13.35 10.04
C HIS A 95 -3.72 14.42 9.84
N PRO A 96 -3.59 15.36 8.87
CA PRO A 96 -4.53 16.47 8.69
C PRO A 96 -6.00 16.03 8.56
N LEU A 97 -6.25 14.90 7.88
CA LEU A 97 -7.60 14.31 7.76
C LEU A 97 -8.31 14.16 9.12
N LEU A 98 -7.62 13.61 10.13
CA LEU A 98 -8.23 13.37 11.44
C LEU A 98 -8.31 14.64 12.29
N ARG A 99 -7.50 15.66 11.97
CA ARG A 99 -7.54 16.98 12.62
C ARG A 99 -8.59 17.91 12.02
N GLY A 100 -9.23 17.52 10.91
CA GLY A 100 -10.13 18.40 10.16
C GLY A 100 -9.39 19.48 9.38
N GLU A 101 -8.10 19.26 9.10
CA GLU A 101 -7.22 20.19 8.37
C GLU A 101 -7.02 19.73 6.92
N SER A 102 -6.69 20.68 6.05
CA SER A 102 -6.28 20.41 4.67
C SER A 102 -4.81 20.01 4.60
N LEU A 103 -4.45 19.16 3.64
CA LEU A 103 -3.04 18.88 3.36
C LEU A 103 -2.30 20.16 2.92
N PRO A 104 -1.00 20.29 3.23
CA PRO A 104 -0.16 21.32 2.64
C PRO A 104 -0.25 21.29 1.11
N GLU A 105 -0.28 22.45 0.46
CA GLU A 105 -0.39 22.52 -1.01
C GLU A 105 0.76 21.77 -1.70
N THR A 106 1.96 21.84 -1.09
CA THR A 106 3.18 21.12 -1.50
C THR A 106 3.03 19.60 -1.45
N GLY A 107 1.98 19.07 -0.82
CA GLY A 107 1.65 17.65 -0.73
C GLY A 107 2.61 16.83 0.14
N LYS A 108 3.59 17.47 0.78
CA LYS A 108 4.58 16.81 1.64
C LYS A 108 4.17 16.96 3.09
N TRP A 109 3.39 16.00 3.60
CA TRP A 109 3.18 15.83 5.03
C TRP A 109 4.11 14.73 5.54
N VAL A 110 4.83 15.01 6.63
CA VAL A 110 5.75 14.06 7.26
C VAL A 110 5.15 13.62 8.59
N PRO A 111 4.99 12.31 8.82
CA PRO A 111 4.46 11.83 10.09
C PRO A 111 5.43 12.13 11.24
N PRO A 112 4.92 12.35 12.47
CA PRO A 112 5.78 12.50 13.64
C PRO A 112 6.61 11.24 13.86
N HIS A 113 7.75 11.39 14.53
CA HIS A 113 8.60 10.27 14.90
C HIS A 113 7.84 9.30 15.81
N ASP A 114 7.91 8.00 15.51
CA ASP A 114 7.38 6.93 16.35
C ASP A 114 8.37 5.76 16.33
N GLU A 115 8.88 5.41 17.51
CA GLU A 115 9.85 4.33 17.70
C GLU A 115 9.32 2.97 17.21
N LYS A 116 7.99 2.76 17.27
CA LYS A 116 7.35 1.52 16.81
C LYS A 116 7.53 1.29 15.32
N THR A 117 7.70 2.35 14.55
CA THR A 117 7.94 2.26 13.11
C THR A 117 9.34 1.69 12.82
N ALA A 118 10.34 2.15 13.57
CA ALA A 118 11.72 1.66 13.45
C ALA A 118 11.84 0.20 13.91
N ASP A 119 11.21 -0.16 15.02
CA ASP A 119 11.17 -1.56 15.51
C ASP A 119 10.54 -2.51 14.46
N ARG A 120 9.45 -2.10 13.80
CA ARG A 120 8.85 -2.88 12.69
C ARG A 120 9.83 -3.09 11.54
N ALA A 121 10.61 -2.07 11.18
CA ALA A 121 11.61 -2.17 10.12
C ALA A 121 12.68 -3.22 10.47
N MET A 122 13.20 -3.14 11.70
CA MET A 122 14.24 -4.05 12.20
C MET A 122 13.75 -5.50 12.24
N ARG A 123 12.51 -5.75 12.67
CA ARG A 123 11.94 -7.10 12.69
C ARG A 123 11.87 -7.73 11.30
N LEU A 124 11.49 -6.95 10.28
CA LEU A 124 11.37 -7.44 8.90
C LEU A 124 12.73 -7.79 8.29
N LEU A 125 13.76 -6.99 8.54
CA LEU A 125 15.12 -7.27 8.11
C LEU A 125 15.62 -8.58 8.74
N ASN A 126 15.45 -8.72 10.07
CA ASN A 126 15.88 -9.92 10.78
C ASN A 126 15.12 -11.19 10.36
N HIS A 127 13.86 -11.08 9.94
CA HIS A 127 13.09 -12.23 9.42
C HIS A 127 13.55 -12.63 8.01
N ARG A 128 13.86 -11.67 7.14
CA ARG A 128 14.32 -11.93 5.77
C ARG A 128 15.66 -12.68 5.73
N GLU A 129 16.54 -12.45 6.69
CA GLU A 129 17.82 -13.19 6.81
C GLU A 129 17.65 -14.64 7.26
N LYS A 130 16.55 -14.96 7.97
CA LYS A 130 16.32 -16.28 8.55
C LYS A 130 15.47 -17.21 7.69
N THR A 131 14.80 -16.71 6.65
CA THR A 131 13.99 -17.57 5.78
C THR A 131 14.89 -18.43 4.87
N PRO A 132 14.77 -19.77 4.90
CA PRO A 132 15.54 -20.63 3.99
C PRO A 132 15.19 -20.31 2.53
N PRO A 133 16.14 -20.52 1.58
CA PRO A 133 15.88 -20.28 0.17
C PRO A 133 14.70 -21.15 -0.30
N PRO A 134 13.85 -20.64 -1.22
CA PRO A 134 12.73 -21.42 -1.72
C PRO A 134 13.26 -22.74 -2.33
N PRO A 135 12.57 -23.87 -2.09
CA PRO A 135 12.96 -25.14 -2.67
C PRO A 135 13.03 -25.02 -4.20
N PRO A 136 13.99 -25.73 -4.84
CA PRO A 136 14.07 -25.76 -6.30
C PRO A 136 12.71 -26.19 -6.87
N GLN A 137 12.14 -25.35 -7.72
CA GLN A 137 10.92 -25.70 -8.45
C GLN A 137 11.29 -26.84 -9.42
N ALA A 138 10.51 -27.92 -9.38
CA ALA A 138 10.65 -29.09 -10.24
C ALA A 138 10.37 -28.74 -11.72
#